data_AF-A0A0E4G1A0-F1
#
_entry.id   AF-A0A0E4G1A0-F1
#
_cell.length_a   1.000
_cell.length_b   1.000
_cell.length_c   1.000
_cell.angle_alpha   90.00
_cell.angle_beta   90.00
_cell.angle_gamma   90.00
#
_symmetry.space_group_name_H-M   'P 1'
#
loop_
_entity.id
_entity.type
_entity.pdbx_description
1 polymer ?
#
loop_
_entity_poly.entity_id
_entity_poly.type
_entity_poly.pdbx_seq_one_letter_code
_entity_poly.pdbx_strand_id
1 'polypeptide(L)'
;MYVAGFADEAGEAWGTLIPLDAEMVEHAILGQQTFTVWCNSDGRIQSQPTSDSVFEDLLEKDQLKETPLDELVAEAIEQGKNEPNDDILDMFETLHERLVRAQGMVADEIARRRR
;
A
#
# COMPACT_ATOMS: atom_id res chain seq x y z
N MET A 1 7.47 -18.26 16.09
CA MET A 1 6.69 -18.66 17.27
C MET A 1 6.24 -17.38 17.95
N TYR A 2 4.94 -17.11 17.97
CA TYR A 2 4.39 -15.92 18.62
C TYR A 2 4.05 -16.23 20.07
N VAL A 3 4.28 -15.28 20.97
CA VAL A 3 4.01 -15.42 22.40
C VAL A 3 3.38 -14.13 22.93
N ALA A 4 2.41 -14.24 23.83
CA ALA A 4 1.91 -13.14 24.64
C ALA A 4 2.61 -13.16 26.00
N GLY A 5 3.08 -12.00 26.46
CA GLY A 5 3.75 -11.85 27.74
C GLY A 5 4.00 -10.38 28.06
N PHE A 6 4.66 -10.11 29.18
CA PHE A 6 5.13 -8.78 29.52
C PHE A 6 6.55 -8.59 28.99
N ALA A 7 6.91 -7.37 28.61
CA ALA A 7 8.29 -6.98 28.35
C ALA A 7 8.81 -6.16 29.53
N ASP A 8 10.09 -6.31 29.86
CA ASP A 8 10.75 -5.47 30.85
C ASP A 8 11.13 -4.09 30.28
N GLU A 9 11.81 -3.26 31.09
CA GLU A 9 12.23 -1.91 30.69
C GLU A 9 13.23 -1.90 29.52
N ALA A 10 13.89 -3.02 29.24
CA ALA A 10 14.80 -3.18 28.10
C ALA A 10 14.08 -3.75 26.85
N GLY A 11 12.79 -4.03 26.94
CA GLY A 11 12.00 -4.63 25.86
C GLY A 11 12.14 -6.15 25.77
N GLU A 12 12.78 -6.79 26.75
CA GLU A 12 12.98 -8.24 26.77
C GLU A 12 11.80 -8.97 27.41
N ALA A 13 11.52 -10.17 26.91
CA ALA A 13 10.38 -10.96 27.38
C ALA A 13 10.55 -11.37 28.86
N TRP A 14 9.57 -11.02 29.69
CA TRP A 14 9.60 -11.22 31.14
C TRP A 14 8.36 -11.94 31.68
N GLY A 15 8.58 -12.86 32.62
CA GLY A 15 7.52 -13.63 33.28
C GLY A 15 7.00 -14.80 32.45
N THR A 16 5.73 -15.18 32.69
CA THR A 16 5.09 -16.30 31.98
C THR A 16 4.72 -15.89 30.56
N LEU A 17 5.21 -16.67 29.58
CA LEU A 17 4.90 -16.48 28.17
C LEU A 17 3.83 -17.49 27.75
N ILE A 18 2.77 -16.99 27.12
CA ILE A 18 1.68 -17.81 26.59
C ILE A 18 1.93 -17.98 25.08
N PRO A 19 2.16 -19.21 24.59
CA PRO A 19 2.31 -19.43 23.16
C PRO A 19 1.00 -19.10 22.45
N LEU A 20 1.11 -18.37 21.35
CA LEU A 20 -0.01 -18.03 20.49
C LEU A 20 0.07 -18.84 19.21
N ASP A 21 -1.08 -19.29 18.75
CA ASP A 21 -1.23 -19.91 17.45
C ASP A 21 -0.91 -18.89 16.34
N ALA A 22 -0.10 -19.30 15.37
CA ALA A 22 0.36 -18.40 14.31
C ALA A 22 -0.78 -17.95 13.39
N GLU A 23 -1.72 -18.83 13.06
CA GLU A 23 -2.88 -18.52 12.23
C GLU A 23 -3.79 -17.51 12.96
N MET A 24 -3.98 -17.67 14.27
CA MET A 24 -4.76 -16.71 15.08
C MET A 24 -4.08 -15.34 15.19
N VAL A 25 -2.76 -15.29 15.35
CA VAL A 25 -2.01 -14.03 15.42
C VAL A 25 -2.01 -13.33 14.07
N GLU A 26 -1.75 -14.06 12.99
CA GLU A 26 -1.82 -13.52 11.63
C GLU A 26 -3.22 -13.04 11.29
N HIS A 27 -4.27 -13.78 11.64
CA HIS A 27 -5.64 -13.33 11.45
C HIS A 27 -6.00 -12.11 12.30
N ALA A 28 -5.52 -12.02 13.55
CA ALA A 28 -5.74 -10.86 14.39
C ALA A 28 -5.00 -9.60 13.88
N ILE A 29 -3.77 -9.77 13.40
CA ILE A 29 -2.94 -8.68 12.88
C ILE A 29 -3.43 -8.24 11.50
N LEU A 30 -3.57 -9.16 10.56
CA LEU A 30 -3.95 -8.86 9.17
C LEU A 30 -5.45 -8.61 9.02
N GLY A 31 -6.30 -9.28 9.81
CA GLY A 31 -7.75 -9.14 9.74
C GLY A 31 -8.29 -7.82 10.31
N GLN A 32 -7.50 -7.11 11.13
CA GLN A 32 -7.83 -5.77 11.61
C GLN A 32 -7.07 -4.64 10.91
N GLN A 33 -6.08 -4.97 10.07
CA GLN A 33 -5.32 -3.96 9.34
C GLN A 33 -6.03 -3.60 8.04
N THR A 34 -6.63 -2.41 8.03
CA THR A 34 -7.05 -1.76 6.78
C THR A 34 -5.87 -1.05 6.14
N PHE A 35 -5.63 -1.35 4.87
CA PHE A 35 -4.64 -0.69 4.04
C PHE A 35 -5.33 0.30 3.11
N THR A 36 -4.79 1.51 3.06
CA THR A 36 -5.10 2.51 2.04
C THR A 36 -3.99 2.56 1.00
N VAL A 37 -4.21 3.31 -0.08
CA VAL A 37 -3.19 3.52 -1.12
C VAL A 37 -2.45 4.82 -0.83
N TRP A 38 -1.12 4.76 -0.80
CA TRP A 38 -0.24 5.91 -0.73
C TRP A 38 0.48 6.13 -2.06
N CYS A 39 0.59 7.38 -2.48
CA CYS A 39 1.29 7.78 -3.70
C CYS A 39 2.38 8.80 -3.36
N ASN A 40 3.63 8.44 -3.61
CA ASN A 40 4.78 9.32 -3.46
C ASN A 40 4.75 10.46 -4.49
N SER A 41 5.45 11.55 -4.20
CA SER A 41 5.50 12.71 -5.11
C SER A 41 6.20 12.43 -6.44
N ASP A 42 6.97 11.34 -6.54
CA ASP A 42 7.59 10.86 -7.78
C ASP A 42 6.72 9.87 -8.57
N GLY A 43 5.50 9.57 -8.09
CA GLY A 43 4.53 8.72 -8.78
C GLY A 43 4.62 7.23 -8.46
N ARG A 44 5.40 6.85 -7.44
CA ARG A 44 5.40 5.47 -6.91
C ARG A 44 4.24 5.25 -5.96
N ILE A 45 3.58 4.11 -6.10
CA ILE A 45 2.39 3.74 -5.32
C ILE A 45 2.71 2.54 -4.42
N GLN A 46 2.20 2.58 -3.19
CA GLN A 46 2.34 1.50 -2.21
C GLN A 46 1.13 1.42 -1.27
N SER A 47 1.07 0.34 -0.51
CA SER A 47 0.06 0.19 0.55
C SER A 47 0.47 0.96 1.79
N GLN A 48 -0.48 1.63 2.43
CA GLN A 48 -0.30 2.32 3.70
C GLN A 48 -1.25 1.71 4.74
N PRO A 49 -0.74 1.10 5.82
CA PRO A 49 -1.59 0.68 6.93
C PRO A 49 -2.17 1.91 7.63
N THR A 50 -3.32 1.73 8.29
CA THR A 50 -4.01 2.84 8.97
C THR A 50 -3.22 3.47 10.12
N SER A 51 -2.21 2.76 10.66
CA SER A 51 -1.35 3.26 11.74
C SER A 51 -0.08 3.87 11.16
N ASP A 52 0.12 5.18 11.35
CA ASP A 52 1.31 5.90 10.88
C ASP A 52 2.61 5.31 11.44
N SER A 53 2.63 4.93 12.72
CA SER A 53 3.81 4.29 13.33
C SER A 53 4.18 2.96 12.68
N VAL A 54 3.18 2.18 12.26
CA VAL A 54 3.41 0.90 11.55
C VAL A 54 3.87 1.17 10.14
N PHE A 55 3.35 2.22 9.50
CA PHE A 55 3.79 2.62 8.16
C PHE A 55 5.26 3.05 8.17
N GLU A 56 5.66 3.91 9.12
CA GLU A 56 7.06 4.33 9.31
C GLU A 56 7.98 3.13 9.56
N ASP A 57 7.62 2.24 10.50
CA ASP A 57 8.40 1.03 10.79
C ASP A 57 8.58 0.12 9.55
N LEU A 58 7.54 -0.03 8.73
CA LEU A 58 7.59 -0.86 7.52
C LEU A 58 8.40 -0.20 6.39
N LEU A 59 8.36 1.14 6.30
CA LEU A 59 9.19 1.91 5.38
C LEU A 59 10.67 1.79 5.75
N GLU A 60 11.02 1.96 7.02
CA GLU A 60 12.41 1.86 7.49
C GLU A 60 13.01 0.47 7.23
N LYS A 61 12.17 -0.57 7.23
CA LYS A 61 12.57 -1.96 6.99
C LYS A 61 12.52 -2.36 5.51
N ASP A 62 12.18 -1.44 4.60
CA ASP A 62 12.02 -1.71 3.16
C ASP A 62 11.04 -2.87 2.88
N GLN A 63 9.97 -2.95 3.67
CA GLN A 63 8.98 -4.03 3.61
C GLN A 63 7.74 -3.68 2.78
N LEU A 64 7.66 -2.44 2.28
CA LEU A 64 6.57 -1.98 1.42
C LEU A 64 7.04 -1.97 -0.03
N LYS A 65 6.44 -2.81 -0.87
CA LYS A 65 6.71 -2.81 -2.30
C LYS A 65 6.13 -1.53 -2.92
N GLU A 66 7.02 -0.70 -3.44
CA GLU A 66 6.64 0.42 -4.30
C GLU A 66 6.52 -0.03 -5.76
N THR A 67 5.45 0.38 -6.43
CA THR A 67 5.25 0.14 -7.87
C THR A 67 4.96 1.46 -8.58
N PRO A 68 5.71 1.81 -9.64
CA PRO A 68 5.43 3.00 -10.45
C PRO A 68 4.01 3.00 -11.02
N LEU A 69 3.37 4.18 -11.07
CA LEU A 69 2.01 4.33 -11.62
C LEU A 69 1.89 3.80 -13.06
N ASP A 70 2.89 4.04 -13.90
CA ASP A 70 2.90 3.57 -15.29
C ASP A 70 2.99 2.04 -15.40
N GLU A 71 3.71 1.39 -14.49
CA GLU A 71 3.71 -0.08 -14.39
C GLU A 71 2.33 -0.61 -13.97
N LEU A 72 1.66 0.02 -13.00
CA LEU A 72 0.31 -0.36 -12.59
C LEU A 72 -0.72 -0.19 -13.72
N VAL A 73 -0.58 0.88 -14.52
CA VAL A 73 -1.43 1.08 -15.71
C VAL A 73 -1.17 0.00 -16.76
N ALA A 74 0.09 -0.38 -16.98
CA ALA A 74 0.44 -1.46 -17.89
C ALA A 74 -0.15 -2.81 -17.42
N GLU A 75 -0.07 -3.12 -16.13
CA GLU A 75 -0.69 -4.33 -15.54
C GLU A 75 -2.20 -4.36 -15.76
N ALA A 76 -2.91 -3.24 -15.52
CA ALA A 76 -4.35 -3.15 -15.75
C ALA A 76 -4.73 -3.40 -17.22
N ILE A 77 -3.92 -2.90 -18.16
CA ILE A 77 -4.11 -3.14 -19.59
C ILE A 77 -3.90 -4.62 -19.94
N GLU A 78 -2.84 -5.23 -19.43
CA GLU A 78 -2.56 -6.65 -19.65
C GLU A 78 -3.65 -7.55 -19.07
N GLN A 79 -4.17 -7.23 -17.87
CA GLN A 79 -5.31 -7.94 -17.29
C GLN A 79 -6.55 -7.86 -18.19
N GLY A 80 -6.90 -6.66 -18.67
CA GLY A 80 -8.03 -6.48 -19.57
C GLY A 80 -7.88 -7.17 -20.94
N LYS A 81 -6.65 -7.45 -21.39
CA LYS A 81 -6.42 -8.27 -22.59
C LYS A 81 -6.65 -9.77 -22.34
N ASN A 82 -6.27 -10.24 -21.16
CA ASN A 82 -6.32 -11.66 -20.80
C ASN A 82 -7.71 -12.11 -20.32
N GLU A 83 -8.48 -11.18 -19.74
CA GLU A 83 -9.83 -11.43 -19.23
C GLU A 83 -10.85 -10.61 -20.04
N PRO A 84 -11.45 -11.19 -21.10
CA PRO A 84 -12.42 -10.47 -21.92
C PRO A 84 -13.65 -10.10 -21.08
N ASN A 85 -13.87 -8.78 -20.97
CA ASN A 85 -15.00 -8.15 -20.30
C ASN A 85 -15.67 -7.20 -21.31
N ASP A 86 -16.99 -7.31 -21.48
CA ASP A 86 -17.77 -6.50 -22.42
C ASP A 86 -17.68 -4.99 -22.10
N ASP A 87 -17.42 -4.65 -20.83
CA ASP A 87 -17.30 -3.27 -20.34
C ASP A 87 -15.84 -2.76 -20.29
N ILE A 88 -14.86 -3.55 -20.75
CA ILE A 88 -13.43 -3.22 -20.57
C ILE A 88 -13.03 -1.91 -21.28
N LEU A 89 -13.69 -1.60 -22.40
CA LEU A 89 -13.44 -0.37 -23.14
C LEU A 89 -13.86 0.86 -22.32
N ASP A 90 -15.08 0.86 -21.78
CA ASP A 90 -15.60 1.92 -20.93
C ASP A 90 -14.73 2.12 -19.67
N MET A 91 -14.20 1.02 -19.11
CA MET A 91 -13.25 1.06 -18.00
C MET A 91 -11.93 1.72 -18.40
N PHE A 92 -11.39 1.42 -19.60
CA PHE A 92 -10.18 2.06 -20.10
C PHE A 92 -10.39 3.54 -20.45
N GLU A 93 -11.56 3.91 -20.97
CA GLU A 93 -11.92 5.32 -21.16
C GLU A 93 -11.93 6.07 -19.82
N THR A 94 -12.54 5.47 -18.79
CA THR A 94 -12.54 6.01 -17.43
C THR A 94 -11.12 6.15 -16.87
N LEU A 95 -10.26 5.14 -17.07
CA LEU A 95 -8.86 5.19 -16.65
C LEU A 95 -8.11 6.33 -17.36
N HIS A 96 -8.31 6.46 -18.68
CA HIS A 96 -7.69 7.50 -19.49
C HIS A 96 -8.06 8.91 -19.00
N GLU A 97 -9.35 9.19 -18.80
CA GLU A 97 -9.81 10.50 -18.31
C GLU A 97 -9.20 10.86 -16.95
N ARG A 98 -9.09 9.89 -16.04
CA ARG A 98 -8.48 10.08 -14.72
C ARG A 98 -7.00 10.41 -14.84
N LEU A 99 -6.26 9.69 -15.69
CA LEU A 99 -4.83 9.91 -15.91
C LEU A 99 -4.56 11.29 -16.53
N VAL A 100 -5.34 11.69 -17.55
CA VAL A 100 -5.23 13.02 -18.18
C VAL A 100 -5.48 14.13 -17.15
N ARG A 101 -6.49 13.98 -16.29
CA ARG A 101 -6.76 14.95 -15.22
C ARG A 101 -5.60 15.04 -14.24
N ALA A 102 -5.06 13.89 -13.80
CA ALA A 102 -3.92 13.85 -12.88
C ALA A 102 -2.66 14.49 -13.50
N GLN A 103 -2.38 14.22 -14.78
CA GLN A 103 -1.30 14.86 -15.53
C GLN A 103 -1.42 16.39 -15.52
N GLY A 104 -2.64 16.91 -15.74
CA GLY A 104 -2.92 18.35 -15.65
C GLY A 104 -2.59 18.93 -14.27
N MET A 105 -3.03 18.27 -13.20
CA MET A 105 -2.75 18.70 -11.82
C MET A 105 -1.24 18.76 -11.51
N VAL A 106 -0.48 17.76 -11.98
CA VAL A 106 0.99 17.75 -11.82
C VAL A 106 1.64 18.88 -12.62
N ALA A 107 1.21 19.09 -13.87
CA ALA A 107 1.74 20.16 -14.71
C ALA A 107 1.50 21.55 -14.11
N ASP A 108 0.30 21.79 -13.56
CA ASP A 108 -0.06 23.04 -12.90
C ASP A 108 0.81 23.29 -11.66
N GLU A 109 1.03 22.26 -10.83
CA GLU A 109 1.88 22.35 -9.64
C GLU A 109 3.35 22.63 -9.99
N ILE A 110 3.88 21.97 -11.04
CA ILE A 110 5.23 22.26 -11.56
C ILE A 110 5.32 23.72 -12.03
N ALA A 111 4.34 24.20 -12.79
CA ALA A 111 4.30 25.57 -13.28
C ALA A 111 4.16 26.59 -12.15
N ARG A 112 3.50 26.24 -11.04
CA ARG A 112 3.39 27.08 -9.84
C ARG A 112 4.74 27.20 -9.11
N ARG A 113 5.47 26.09 -8.92
CA ARG A 113 6.74 26.08 -8.17
C ARG A 113 7.93 26.65 -8.93
N ARG A 114 7.87 26.71 -10.26
CA ARG A 114 8.92 27.30 -11.11
C ARG A 114 8.80 28.82 -11.31
N ARG A 115 7.74 29.44 -10.81
CA ARG A 115 7.52 30.90 -10.81
C ARG A 115 8.11 31.51 -9.56
#